data_AF-A0A8D8CW04-F1
#
_entry.id   AF-A0A8D8CW04-F1
#
_cell.length_a   1.000
_cell.length_b   1.000
_cell.length_c   1.000
_cell.angle_alpha   90.00
_cell.angle_beta   90.00
_cell.angle_gamma   90.00
#
_symmetry.space_group_name_H-M   'P 1'
#
loop_
_entity.id
_entity.type
_entity.pdbx_description
1 polymer ?
#
loop_
_entity_poly.entity_id
_entity_poly.type
_entity_poly.pdbx_seq_one_letter_code
_entity_poly.pdbx_strand_id
1 'polypeptide(L)'
;MSKDLFTVLESPELGRYGVARRNLRAGEIIFEEQVFAIGPKASTSPLCLECASPLDGGADRPKCPQCGWPLCGECVGSVVYHKGECELFVQHKVRFQNQQNSDGCCAQLDCITPLRVLLAKEADPERWNAEICMMEDHRAERAGSVYWNADQNNVVRYLRLACGLKDRCSEELIQQVIGILEVNAFEARTHRGCAVRGLYPKLAIM
;
A
#
# COMPACT_ATOMS: atom_id res chain seq x y z
N MET A 1 -10.29 -25.48 -6.19
CA MET A 1 -10.26 -25.15 -7.63
C MET A 1 -10.75 -23.73 -7.78
N SER A 2 -9.94 -22.83 -8.36
CA SER A 2 -10.34 -21.43 -8.52
C SER A 2 -11.58 -21.34 -9.43
N LYS A 3 -12.57 -20.54 -9.03
CA LYS A 3 -13.80 -20.27 -9.80
C LYS A 3 -13.57 -19.25 -10.93
N ASP A 4 -12.35 -18.74 -11.05
CA ASP A 4 -12.00 -17.71 -12.02
C ASP A 4 -12.24 -18.20 -13.47
N LEU A 5 -12.83 -17.31 -14.28
CA LEU A 5 -13.16 -17.57 -15.68
C LEU A 5 -12.01 -17.25 -16.65
N PHE A 6 -10.82 -16.95 -16.13
CA PHE A 6 -9.61 -16.67 -16.91
C PHE A 6 -8.45 -17.58 -16.49
N THR A 7 -7.44 -17.67 -17.35
CA THR A 7 -6.14 -18.26 -17.07
C THR A 7 -5.06 -17.23 -17.36
N VAL A 8 -3.92 -17.33 -16.69
CA VAL A 8 -2.76 -16.48 -16.96
C VAL A 8 -1.88 -17.18 -17.99
N LEU A 9 -1.49 -16.45 -19.03
CA LEU A 9 -0.47 -16.83 -20.00
C LEU A 9 0.68 -15.81 -19.95
N GLU A 10 1.77 -16.09 -20.65
CA GLU A 10 2.95 -15.22 -20.72
C GLU A 10 3.42 -15.07 -22.17
N SER A 11 3.85 -13.86 -22.55
CA SER A 11 4.51 -13.61 -23.84
C SER A 11 5.71 -12.68 -23.67
N PRO A 12 6.70 -12.73 -24.59
CA PRO A 12 7.85 -11.83 -24.56
C PRO A 12 7.50 -10.34 -24.65
N GLU A 13 6.38 -9.99 -25.29
CA GLU A 13 6.00 -8.60 -25.57
C GLU A 13 5.14 -7.97 -24.47
N LEU A 14 4.24 -8.75 -23.86
CA LEU A 14 3.26 -8.26 -22.88
C LEU A 14 3.60 -8.67 -21.44
N GLY A 15 4.53 -9.60 -21.24
CA GLY A 15 4.70 -10.26 -19.95
C GLY A 15 3.50 -11.17 -19.65
N ARG A 16 3.01 -11.15 -18.41
CA ARG A 16 1.85 -11.95 -17.98
C ARG A 16 0.55 -11.28 -18.37
N TYR A 17 -0.39 -12.05 -18.92
CA TYR A 17 -1.70 -11.53 -19.34
C TYR A 17 -2.83 -12.54 -19.12
N GLY A 18 -4.05 -12.02 -18.91
CA GLY A 18 -5.26 -12.81 -18.70
C GLY A 18 -5.92 -13.25 -20.01
N VAL A 19 -6.29 -14.53 -20.12
CA VAL A 19 -7.07 -15.07 -21.24
C VAL A 19 -8.32 -15.76 -20.73
N ALA A 20 -9.47 -15.44 -21.31
CA ALA A 20 -10.73 -16.09 -20.97
C ALA A 20 -10.67 -17.60 -21.26
N ARG A 21 -11.10 -18.44 -20.31
CA ARG A 21 -11.09 -19.91 -20.45
C ARG A 21 -12.19 -20.44 -21.36
N ARG A 22 -13.17 -19.59 -21.69
CA ARG A 22 -14.32 -19.85 -22.57
C ARG A 22 -14.92 -18.53 -23.02
N ASN A 23 -15.91 -18.60 -23.92
CA ASN A 23 -16.74 -17.46 -24.25
C ASN A 23 -17.47 -16.92 -23.00
N LEU A 24 -17.38 -15.61 -22.80
CA LEU A 24 -18.00 -14.87 -21.69
C LEU A 24 -19.27 -14.18 -22.17
N ARG A 25 -20.29 -14.12 -21.31
CA ARG A 25 -21.51 -13.35 -21.58
C ARG A 25 -21.40 -11.95 -20.99
N ALA A 26 -22.07 -10.96 -21.59
CA ALA A 26 -22.15 -9.63 -21.01
C ALA A 26 -22.77 -9.68 -19.61
N GLY A 27 -22.17 -8.95 -18.65
CA GLY A 27 -22.60 -8.93 -17.25
C GLY A 27 -22.10 -10.11 -16.41
N GLU A 28 -21.32 -11.03 -16.98
CA GLU A 28 -20.75 -12.15 -16.23
C GLU A 28 -19.57 -11.71 -15.35
N ILE A 29 -19.56 -12.14 -14.09
CA ILE A 29 -18.43 -11.92 -13.16
C ILE A 29 -17.30 -12.86 -13.52
N ILE A 30 -16.15 -12.32 -13.96
CA ILE A 30 -14.98 -13.11 -14.39
C ILE A 30 -14.22 -13.66 -13.17
N PHE A 31 -14.02 -12.84 -12.16
CA PHE A 31 -13.37 -13.19 -10.90
C PHE A 31 -13.78 -12.20 -9.81
N GLU A 32 -13.57 -12.62 -8.56
CA GLU A 32 -13.58 -11.75 -7.38
C GLU A 32 -12.22 -11.93 -6.69
N GLU A 33 -11.72 -10.85 -6.10
CA GLU A 33 -10.42 -10.86 -5.44
C GLU A 33 -10.46 -10.06 -4.14
N GLN A 34 -9.73 -10.57 -3.14
CA GLN A 34 -9.45 -9.83 -1.93
C GLN A 34 -8.17 -9.00 -2.11
N VAL A 35 -8.20 -7.72 -1.75
CA VAL A 35 -7.02 -6.86 -1.80
C VAL A 35 -5.84 -7.45 -1.00
N PHE A 36 -4.62 -7.32 -1.51
CA PHE A 36 -3.42 -7.71 -0.77
C PHE A 36 -3.08 -6.68 0.32
N ALA A 37 -3.05 -5.41 -0.07
CA ALA A 37 -2.91 -4.28 0.85
C ALA A 37 -3.61 -3.04 0.28
N ILE A 38 -4.17 -2.21 1.15
CA ILE A 38 -4.83 -0.96 0.79
C ILE A 38 -4.36 0.17 1.68
N GLY A 39 -4.23 1.37 1.14
CA GLY A 39 -3.81 2.52 1.91
C GLY A 39 -3.76 3.83 1.15
N PRO A 40 -3.18 4.86 1.78
CA PRO A 40 -3.06 6.18 1.20
C PRO A 40 -2.23 6.16 -0.09
N LYS A 41 -2.58 7.06 -1.03
CA LYS A 41 -1.76 7.33 -2.20
C LYS A 41 -0.50 8.09 -1.77
N ALA A 42 0.57 7.94 -2.55
CA ALA A 42 1.75 8.78 -2.36
C ALA A 42 1.38 10.26 -2.57
N SER A 43 2.08 11.14 -1.87
CA SER A 43 1.89 12.60 -1.91
C SER A 43 0.48 13.10 -1.55
N THR A 44 -0.22 12.39 -0.68
CA THR A 44 -1.57 12.78 -0.22
C THR A 44 -1.51 13.79 0.92
N SER A 45 -2.56 14.60 1.09
CA SER A 45 -2.73 15.43 2.29
C SER A 45 -3.03 14.56 3.52
N PRO A 46 -2.88 15.08 4.74
CA PRO A 46 -3.21 14.34 5.95
C PRO A 46 -4.63 13.76 5.89
N LEU A 47 -4.75 12.47 6.20
CA LEU A 47 -6.02 11.74 6.17
C LEU A 47 -6.07 10.69 7.27
N CYS A 48 -7.26 10.19 7.55
CA CYS A 48 -7.45 9.08 8.46
C CYS A 48 -6.86 7.79 7.87
N LEU A 49 -5.96 7.14 8.62
CA LEU A 49 -5.32 5.91 8.17
C LEU A 49 -6.30 4.72 8.01
N GLU A 50 -7.51 4.80 8.55
CA GLU A 50 -8.51 3.74 8.44
C GLU A 50 -9.47 3.97 7.26
N CYS A 51 -10.16 5.12 7.23
CA CYS A 51 -11.22 5.39 6.25
C CYS A 51 -10.81 6.32 5.10
N ALA A 52 -9.58 6.82 5.12
CA ALA A 52 -9.02 7.79 4.16
C ALA A 52 -9.75 9.14 4.07
N SER A 53 -10.63 9.45 5.03
CA SER A 53 -11.23 10.78 5.10
C SER A 53 -10.17 11.85 5.41
N PRO A 54 -10.21 13.03 4.76
CA PRO A 54 -9.29 14.12 5.03
C PRO A 54 -9.27 14.50 6.51
N LEU A 55 -8.09 14.84 7.02
CA LEU A 55 -7.88 15.31 8.39
C LEU A 55 -7.00 16.56 8.38
N ASP A 56 -7.09 17.35 9.46
CA ASP A 56 -6.10 18.37 9.73
C ASP A 56 -4.73 17.72 10.06
N GLY A 57 -3.63 18.33 9.62
CA GLY A 57 -2.28 17.92 9.94
C GLY A 57 -1.70 18.57 11.20
N GLY A 58 -2.41 19.52 11.80
CA GLY A 58 -2.00 20.32 12.95
C GLY A 58 -1.90 19.57 14.28
N ALA A 59 -1.61 20.30 15.36
CA ALA A 59 -1.38 19.75 16.69
C ALA A 59 -2.63 19.11 17.33
N ASP A 60 -3.79 19.73 17.10
CA ASP A 60 -5.08 19.35 17.68
C ASP A 60 -5.88 18.39 16.77
N ARG A 61 -5.22 17.81 15.76
CA ARG A 61 -5.86 16.87 14.84
C ARG A 61 -6.39 15.62 15.55
N PRO A 62 -7.46 15.01 15.01
CA PRO A 62 -7.83 13.65 15.37
C PRO A 62 -6.67 12.68 15.13
N LYS A 63 -6.33 11.89 16.16
CA LYS A 63 -5.22 10.95 16.14
C LYS A 63 -5.54 9.69 16.92
N CYS A 64 -4.88 8.60 16.55
CA CYS A 64 -4.96 7.33 17.25
C CYS A 64 -4.45 7.53 18.70
N PRO A 65 -5.23 7.15 19.72
CA PRO A 65 -4.83 7.34 21.12
C PRO A 65 -3.63 6.47 21.53
N GLN A 66 -3.32 5.41 20.75
CA GLN A 66 -2.22 4.50 21.03
C GLN A 66 -0.90 4.99 20.42
N CYS A 67 -0.86 5.21 19.10
CA CYS A 67 0.38 5.55 18.38
C CYS A 67 0.53 7.05 18.06
N GLY A 68 -0.55 7.84 18.14
CA GLY A 68 -0.54 9.28 17.82
C GLY A 68 -0.56 9.64 16.32
N TRP A 69 -0.70 8.64 15.43
CA TRP A 69 -0.84 8.85 13.99
C TRP A 69 -2.28 9.22 13.59
N PRO A 70 -2.50 9.85 12.42
CA PRO A 70 -3.81 10.35 12.01
C PRO A 70 -4.93 9.30 12.00
N LEU A 71 -5.97 9.53 12.79
CA LEU A 71 -7.15 8.65 12.88
C LEU A 71 -8.36 9.49 13.29
N CYS A 72 -9.45 9.45 12.52
CA CYS A 72 -10.66 10.19 12.88
C CYS A 72 -11.35 9.55 14.09
N GLY A 73 -12.12 10.35 14.84
CA GLY A 73 -12.82 9.89 16.05
C GLY A 73 -13.77 8.72 15.80
N GLU A 74 -14.39 8.67 14.62
CA GLU A 74 -15.34 7.62 14.24
C GLU A 74 -14.68 6.26 13.98
N CYS A 75 -13.38 6.24 13.65
CA CYS A 75 -12.63 5.00 13.45
C CYS A 75 -11.94 4.51 14.73
N VAL A 76 -11.96 5.31 15.80
CA VAL A 76 -11.41 4.89 17.09
C VAL A 76 -12.22 3.70 17.61
N GLY A 77 -11.56 2.56 17.80
CA GLY A 77 -12.19 1.33 18.28
C GLY A 77 -12.68 0.37 17.18
N SER A 78 -12.60 0.77 15.91
CA SER A 78 -13.00 -0.06 14.76
C SER A 78 -11.91 -0.15 13.68
N VAL A 79 -10.65 -0.26 14.12
CA VAL A 79 -9.49 -0.29 13.21
C VAL A 79 -9.28 -1.68 12.63
N VAL A 80 -9.19 -1.76 11.30
CA VAL A 80 -8.86 -2.98 10.55
C VAL A 80 -7.50 -2.79 9.87
N TYR A 81 -7.35 -1.73 9.07
CA TYR A 81 -6.15 -1.50 8.28
C TYR A 81 -5.01 -0.84 9.07
N HIS A 82 -5.33 0.06 10.00
CA HIS A 82 -4.33 0.77 10.81
C HIS A 82 -3.67 -0.11 11.90
N LYS A 83 -4.20 -1.31 12.18
CA LYS A 83 -3.79 -2.11 13.35
C LYS A 83 -2.28 -2.45 13.35
N GLY A 84 -1.77 -3.03 12.26
CA GLY A 84 -0.39 -3.52 12.21
C GLY A 84 0.65 -2.40 12.29
N GLU A 85 0.42 -1.29 11.58
CA GLU A 85 1.29 -0.11 11.67
C GLU A 85 1.19 0.57 13.04
N CYS A 86 0.01 0.58 13.67
CA CYS A 86 -0.16 1.13 15.03
C CYS A 86 0.70 0.37 16.06
N GLU A 87 0.65 -0.96 16.05
CA GLU A 87 1.46 -1.81 16.94
C GLU A 87 2.96 -1.52 16.75
N LEU A 88 3.40 -1.45 15.49
CA LEU A 88 4.78 -1.15 15.14
C LEU A 88 5.21 0.26 15.59
N PHE A 89 4.37 1.28 15.40
CA PHE A 89 4.67 2.65 15.78
C PHE A 89 4.73 2.83 17.30
N VAL A 90 3.88 2.12 18.05
CA VAL A 90 3.94 2.08 19.51
C VAL A 90 5.27 1.46 19.96
N GLN A 91 5.61 0.29 19.42
CA GLN A 91 6.82 -0.44 19.77
C GLN A 91 8.09 0.39 19.56
N HIS A 92 8.18 1.09 18.44
CA HIS A 92 9.38 1.86 18.07
C HIS A 92 9.29 3.34 18.45
N LYS A 93 8.26 3.74 19.21
CA LYS A 93 8.01 5.13 19.64
C LYS A 93 7.99 6.12 18.48
N VAL A 94 7.52 5.68 17.32
CA VAL A 94 7.37 6.53 16.13
C VAL A 94 6.20 7.47 16.36
N ARG A 95 6.39 8.75 16.04
CA ARG A 95 5.37 9.80 16.22
C ARG A 95 5.19 10.58 14.93
N PHE A 96 3.93 10.83 14.59
CA PHE A 96 3.58 11.70 13.49
C PHE A 96 3.86 13.17 13.86
N GLN A 97 4.68 13.83 13.07
CA GLN A 97 5.04 15.24 13.19
C GLN A 97 3.91 16.12 12.65
N ASN A 98 3.59 17.19 13.37
CA ASN A 98 2.56 18.13 12.95
C ASN A 98 2.96 18.79 11.62
N GLN A 99 2.00 18.92 10.71
CA GLN A 99 2.18 19.62 9.45
C GLN A 99 1.81 21.10 9.66
N GLN A 100 2.65 22.01 9.18
CA GLN A 100 2.34 23.44 9.23
C GLN A 100 1.29 23.85 8.19
N ASN A 101 1.16 23.08 7.10
CA ASN A 101 0.16 23.30 6.05
C ASN A 101 -0.62 22.00 5.82
N SER A 102 -1.90 21.97 6.21
CA SER A 102 -2.79 20.82 6.06
C SER A 102 -3.20 20.54 4.61
N ASP A 103 -3.10 21.55 3.74
CA ASP A 103 -3.46 21.41 2.32
C ASP A 103 -2.27 20.92 1.46
N GLY A 104 -1.11 20.73 2.10
CA GLY A 104 0.12 20.26 1.46
C GLY A 104 0.25 18.73 1.42
N CYS A 105 1.21 18.28 0.60
CA CYS A 105 1.64 16.88 0.55
C CYS A 105 2.24 16.45 1.90
N CYS A 106 1.69 15.36 2.45
CA CYS A 106 2.15 14.76 3.70
C CYS A 106 3.09 13.59 3.44
N ALA A 107 4.38 13.89 3.26
CA ALA A 107 5.42 12.88 3.00
C ALA A 107 5.51 11.77 4.08
N GLN A 108 5.06 12.05 5.31
CA GLN A 108 5.02 11.03 6.38
C GLN A 108 4.04 9.89 6.09
N LEU A 109 3.02 10.12 5.27
CA LEU A 109 2.04 9.10 4.89
C LEU A 109 2.52 8.22 3.72
N ASP A 110 3.58 8.62 3.01
CA ASP A 110 4.08 7.87 1.85
C ASP A 110 4.58 6.47 2.22
N CYS A 111 5.04 6.29 3.47
CA CYS A 111 5.52 5.01 3.97
C CYS A 111 4.39 4.03 4.36
N ILE A 112 3.15 4.50 4.50
CA ILE A 112 2.04 3.71 5.05
C ILE A 112 1.68 2.53 4.17
N THR A 113 1.40 2.76 2.88
CA THR A 113 1.00 1.67 1.97
C THR A 113 2.15 0.68 1.74
N PRO A 114 3.41 1.11 1.52
CA PRO A 114 4.56 0.19 1.52
C PRO A 114 4.67 -0.63 2.80
N LEU A 115 4.49 -0.01 3.97
CA LEU A 115 4.51 -0.70 5.25
C LEU A 115 3.41 -1.77 5.34
N ARG A 116 2.19 -1.46 4.90
CA ARG A 116 1.09 -2.43 4.88
C ARG A 116 1.36 -3.63 3.97
N VAL A 117 2.00 -3.41 2.83
CA VAL A 117 2.44 -4.51 1.94
C VAL A 117 3.49 -5.38 2.65
N LEU A 118 4.48 -4.78 3.31
CA LEU A 118 5.51 -5.52 4.05
C LEU A 118 4.93 -6.33 5.21
N LEU A 119 4.01 -5.75 5.98
CA LEU A 119 3.31 -6.45 7.07
C LEU A 119 2.42 -7.57 6.53
N ALA A 120 1.70 -7.35 5.42
CA ALA A 120 0.92 -8.40 4.76
C ALA A 120 1.79 -9.56 4.26
N LYS A 121 2.98 -9.25 3.71
CA LYS A 121 3.98 -10.26 3.34
C LYS A 121 4.43 -11.11 4.53
N GLU A 122 4.64 -10.50 5.70
CA GLU A 122 5.06 -11.24 6.89
C GLU A 122 3.92 -12.09 7.46
N ALA A 123 2.68 -11.60 7.38
CA ALA A 123 1.49 -12.32 7.84
C ALA A 123 1.15 -13.52 6.94
N ASP A 124 1.36 -13.40 5.62
CA ASP A 124 1.11 -14.45 4.63
C ASP A 124 2.22 -14.50 3.55
N PRO A 125 3.37 -15.13 3.87
CA PRO A 125 4.48 -15.25 2.92
C PRO A 125 4.15 -16.11 1.71
N GLU A 126 3.25 -17.10 1.85
CA GLU A 126 2.83 -17.97 0.75
C GLU A 126 2.07 -17.17 -0.31
N ARG A 127 1.11 -16.34 0.12
CA ARG A 127 0.38 -15.45 -0.77
C ARG A 127 1.29 -14.41 -1.42
N TRP A 128 2.24 -13.83 -0.66
CA TRP A 128 3.24 -12.92 -1.24
C TRP A 128 4.04 -13.59 -2.38
N ASN A 129 4.52 -14.81 -2.16
CA ASN A 129 5.32 -15.54 -3.14
C ASN A 129 4.48 -15.98 -4.36
N ALA A 130 3.22 -16.31 -4.16
CA ALA A 130 2.33 -16.74 -5.23
C ALA A 130 1.84 -15.56 -6.09
N GLU A 131 1.57 -14.40 -5.47
CA GLU A 131 0.80 -13.33 -6.11
C GLU A 131 1.61 -12.04 -6.33
N ILE A 132 2.53 -11.69 -5.43
CA ILE A 132 3.12 -10.34 -5.37
C ILE A 132 4.57 -10.28 -5.85
N CYS A 133 5.42 -11.22 -5.43
CA CYS A 133 6.87 -11.09 -5.66
C CYS A 133 7.27 -11.10 -7.15
N MET A 134 6.39 -11.62 -8.00
CA MET A 134 6.54 -11.71 -9.46
C MET A 134 5.94 -10.52 -10.21
N MET A 135 5.34 -9.55 -9.51
CA MET A 135 4.78 -8.34 -10.12
C MET A 135 5.91 -7.43 -10.61
N GLU A 136 5.67 -6.77 -11.74
CA GLU A 136 6.62 -5.84 -12.34
C GLU A 136 6.84 -4.64 -11.38
N ASP A 137 8.09 -4.24 -11.20
CA ASP A 137 8.50 -3.15 -10.31
C ASP A 137 9.30 -2.05 -11.02
N HIS A 138 9.57 -2.21 -12.32
CA HIS A 138 10.40 -1.34 -13.17
C HIS A 138 11.69 -0.91 -12.47
N ARG A 139 12.31 -1.82 -11.69
CA ARG A 139 13.45 -1.47 -10.84
C ARG A 139 14.63 -0.95 -11.66
N ALA A 140 14.89 -1.55 -12.82
CA ALA A 140 16.01 -1.16 -13.66
C ALA A 140 15.87 0.30 -14.16
N GLU A 141 14.65 0.71 -14.52
CA GLU A 141 14.31 2.03 -15.00
C GLU A 141 14.25 3.06 -13.85
N ARG A 142 13.76 2.64 -12.68
CA ARG A 142 13.65 3.50 -11.50
C ARG A 142 15.01 3.76 -10.86
N ALA A 143 15.92 2.78 -10.86
CA ALA A 143 17.22 2.86 -10.19
C ALA A 143 18.01 4.10 -10.62
N GLY A 144 18.45 4.90 -9.64
CA GLY A 144 19.22 6.12 -9.87
C GLY A 144 18.41 7.34 -10.29
N SER A 145 17.09 7.21 -10.50
CA SER A 145 16.21 8.36 -10.76
C SER A 145 16.04 9.27 -9.54
N VAL A 146 15.53 10.48 -9.76
CA VAL A 146 15.20 11.43 -8.67
C VAL A 146 14.13 10.85 -7.73
N TYR A 147 13.17 10.10 -8.25
CA TYR A 147 12.11 9.47 -7.46
C TYR A 147 12.65 8.35 -6.59
N TRP A 148 13.52 7.49 -7.14
CA TRP A 148 14.20 6.45 -6.38
C TRP A 148 14.97 7.01 -5.19
N ASN A 149 15.71 8.11 -5.40
CA ASN A 149 16.48 8.76 -4.35
C ASN A 149 15.57 9.43 -3.29
N ALA A 150 14.42 9.97 -3.70
CA ALA A 150 13.43 10.50 -2.78
C ALA A 150 12.84 9.37 -1.91
N ASP A 151 12.43 8.25 -2.52
CA ASP A 151 11.92 7.08 -1.83
C ASP A 151 12.95 6.48 -0.87
N GLN A 152 14.21 6.42 -1.30
CA GLN A 152 15.32 5.93 -0.48
C GLN A 152 15.43 6.73 0.82
N ASN A 153 15.31 8.06 0.73
CA ASN A 153 15.48 8.94 1.88
C ASN A 153 14.23 9.05 2.75
N ASN A 154 13.05 9.14 2.13
CA ASN A 154 11.80 9.46 2.82
C ASN A 154 11.05 8.21 3.30
N VAL A 155 11.16 7.09 2.57
CA VAL A 155 10.42 5.86 2.87
C VAL A 155 11.36 4.77 3.34
N VAL A 156 12.36 4.37 2.54
CA VAL A 156 13.22 3.21 2.83
C VAL A 156 14.00 3.41 4.14
N ARG A 157 14.74 4.52 4.26
CA ARG A 157 15.49 4.83 5.49
C ARG A 157 14.58 5.02 6.68
N TYR A 158 13.42 5.65 6.50
CA TYR A 158 12.45 5.85 7.57
C TYR A 158 11.92 4.52 8.11
N LEU A 159 11.49 3.63 7.23
CA LEU A 159 10.98 2.30 7.61
C LEU A 159 12.05 1.44 8.28
N ARG A 160 13.29 1.42 7.74
CA ARG A 160 14.35 0.61 8.33
C ARG A 160 14.84 1.14 9.67
N LEU A 161 15.06 2.45 9.78
CA LEU A 161 15.71 3.05 10.94
C LEU A 161 14.70 3.48 12.01
N ALA A 162 13.72 4.31 11.65
CA ALA A 162 12.76 4.85 12.62
C ALA A 162 11.69 3.82 13.00
N CYS A 163 11.21 3.03 12.02
CA CYS A 163 10.20 2.00 12.24
C CYS A 163 10.80 0.62 12.63
N GLY A 164 12.12 0.52 12.80
CA GLY A 164 12.79 -0.68 13.29
C GLY A 164 12.74 -1.90 12.37
N LEU A 165 12.55 -1.72 11.06
CA LEU A 165 12.51 -2.82 10.10
C LEU A 165 13.88 -3.21 9.54
N LYS A 166 14.98 -2.62 10.02
CA LYS A 166 16.34 -2.84 9.49
C LYS A 166 16.72 -4.32 9.35
N ASP A 167 16.37 -5.13 10.35
CA ASP A 167 16.74 -6.56 10.44
C ASP A 167 15.69 -7.49 9.82
N ARG A 168 14.53 -6.93 9.41
CA ARG A 168 13.39 -7.67 8.83
C ARG A 168 13.23 -7.44 7.33
N CYS A 169 13.65 -6.26 6.86
CA CYS A 169 13.48 -5.82 5.48
C CYS A 169 14.77 -5.19 4.95
N SER A 170 15.23 -5.68 3.79
CA SER A 170 16.34 -5.06 3.06
C SER A 170 15.86 -3.79 2.34
N GLU A 171 16.80 -2.94 1.92
CA GLU A 171 16.45 -1.72 1.17
C GLU A 171 15.87 -2.07 -0.19
N GLU A 172 16.42 -3.11 -0.82
CA GLU A 172 16.00 -3.65 -2.11
C GLU A 172 14.57 -4.16 -2.05
N LEU A 173 14.18 -4.84 -0.96
CA LEU A 173 12.80 -5.30 -0.76
C LEU A 173 11.82 -4.13 -0.62
N ILE A 174 12.20 -3.08 0.11
CA ILE A 174 11.31 -1.92 0.27
C ILE A 174 11.18 -1.18 -1.06
N GLN A 175 12.28 -1.00 -1.80
CA GLN A 175 12.25 -0.39 -3.13
C GLN A 175 11.41 -1.21 -4.12
N GLN A 176 11.50 -2.54 -4.06
CA GLN A 176 10.64 -3.46 -4.82
C GLN A 176 9.17 -3.19 -4.53
N VAL A 177 8.79 -3.15 -3.24
CA VAL A 177 7.41 -2.90 -2.83
C VAL A 177 6.90 -1.56 -3.35
N ILE A 178 7.72 -0.51 -3.30
CA ILE A 178 7.34 0.81 -3.83
C ILE A 178 7.12 0.72 -5.34
N GLY A 179 8.02 0.06 -6.08
CA GLY A 179 7.89 -0.12 -7.54
C GLY A 179 6.64 -0.92 -7.93
N ILE A 180 6.37 -2.02 -7.23
CA ILE A 180 5.15 -2.81 -7.42
C ILE A 180 3.91 -1.93 -7.23
N LEU A 181 3.88 -1.09 -6.20
CA LEU A 181 2.76 -0.18 -5.93
C LEU A 181 2.62 0.91 -7.00
N GLU A 182 3.71 1.39 -7.60
CA GLU A 182 3.66 2.39 -8.67
C GLU A 182 3.10 1.82 -9.97
N VAL A 183 3.46 0.58 -10.30
CA VAL A 183 3.09 -0.05 -11.57
C VAL A 183 1.72 -0.73 -11.51
N ASN A 184 1.37 -1.32 -10.36
CA ASN A 184 0.26 -2.28 -10.28
C ASN A 184 -0.87 -1.90 -9.32
N ALA A 185 -0.75 -0.81 -8.55
CA ALA A 185 -1.81 -0.44 -7.62
C ALA A 185 -2.96 0.27 -8.35
N PHE A 186 -4.19 -0.12 -8.01
CA PHE A 186 -5.41 0.49 -8.53
C PHE A 186 -5.96 1.52 -7.56
N GLU A 187 -6.50 2.61 -8.12
CA GLU A 187 -7.33 3.52 -7.34
C GLU A 187 -8.64 2.82 -6.95
N ALA A 188 -8.96 2.82 -5.67
CA ALA A 188 -10.23 2.39 -5.14
C ALA A 188 -10.86 3.51 -4.30
N ARG A 189 -12.15 3.37 -3.98
CA ARG A 189 -12.88 4.29 -3.11
C ARG A 189 -13.34 3.58 -1.86
N THR A 190 -13.15 4.21 -0.71
CA THR A 190 -13.70 3.73 0.55
C THR A 190 -15.23 3.90 0.55
N HIS A 191 -15.92 3.32 1.53
CA HIS A 191 -17.36 3.50 1.72
C HIS A 191 -17.78 4.98 1.90
N ARG A 192 -16.82 5.86 2.21
CA ARG A 192 -17.01 7.32 2.32
C ARG A 192 -16.70 8.07 1.03
N GLY A 193 -16.41 7.35 -0.06
CA GLY A 193 -16.02 7.92 -1.35
C GLY A 193 -14.58 8.42 -1.43
N CYS A 194 -13.77 8.25 -0.38
CA CYS A 194 -12.40 8.73 -0.31
C CYS A 194 -11.47 7.85 -1.16
N ALA A 195 -10.54 8.46 -1.90
CA ALA A 195 -9.63 7.75 -2.79
C ALA A 195 -8.49 7.10 -2.01
N VAL A 196 -8.21 5.84 -2.33
CA VAL A 196 -7.10 5.04 -1.80
C VAL A 196 -6.43 4.30 -2.95
N ARG A 197 -5.25 3.73 -2.72
CA ARG A 197 -4.65 2.76 -3.64
C ARG A 197 -4.68 1.38 -3.01
N GLY A 198 -4.95 0.36 -3.82
CA GLY A 198 -4.96 -1.03 -3.40
C GLY A 198 -4.21 -1.91 -4.40
N LEU A 199 -3.55 -2.93 -3.87
CA LEU A 199 -2.84 -3.93 -4.68
C LEU A 199 -3.74 -5.15 -4.86
N TYR A 200 -4.14 -5.40 -6.12
CA TYR A 200 -5.06 -6.47 -6.53
C TYR A 200 -4.35 -7.34 -7.56
N PRO A 201 -3.66 -8.42 -7.13
CA PRO A 201 -2.74 -9.16 -8.00
C PRO A 201 -3.37 -9.78 -9.24
N LYS A 202 -4.58 -10.32 -9.14
CA LYS A 202 -5.31 -10.86 -10.31
C LYS A 202 -5.77 -9.74 -11.22
N LEU A 203 -6.27 -8.64 -10.67
CA LEU A 203 -6.69 -7.48 -11.46
C LEU A 203 -5.51 -6.83 -12.20
N ALA A 204 -4.32 -6.83 -11.61
CA ALA A 204 -3.10 -6.29 -12.23
C ALA A 204 -2.61 -7.09 -13.46
N ILE A 205 -3.15 -8.29 -13.70
CA ILE A 205 -2.84 -9.12 -14.88
C ILE A 205 -3.76 -8.75 -16.07
N MET A 206 -4.83 -8.00 -15.82
CA MET A 206 -5.88 -7.68 -16.81
C MET A 206 -5.53 -6.46 -17.66
#